data_AF-A0A2V5QUM4-F1
#
_entry.id   AF-A0A2V5QUM4-F1
#
_cell.length_a   1.000
_cell.length_b   1.000
_cell.length_c   1.000
_cell.angle_alpha   90.00
_cell.angle_beta   90.00
_cell.angle_gamma   90.00
#
_symmetry.space_group_name_H-M   'P 1'
#
loop_
_entity.id
_entity.type
_entity.pdbx_description
1 polymer ?
#
loop_
_entity_poly.entity_id
_entity_poly.type
_entity_poly.pdbx_seq_one_letter_code
_entity_poly.pdbx_strand_id
1 'polypeptide(L)'
;MKENDLIDMLHHVRYEIRHCMLIPECRDEAHILKEAIFLSFFVHARVLIHFFENSKGWQDDIFSSDFGFPPVKLSLPVELKTQFGKDMMHLTLKRLRHTAQSKPWPIRETYSAIKPTATAFVNHIVGNFVPKLQEVEQTFWKDLQRLLNDTGSQMILVKE
;
A
#
# COMPACT_ATOMS: atom_id res chain seq x y z
N MET A 1 19.39 6.30 11.73
CA MET A 1 18.26 7.24 11.85
C MET A 1 18.00 7.53 13.31
N LYS A 2 17.55 8.72 13.71
CA LYS A 2 17.18 8.96 15.11
C LYS A 2 15.81 8.35 15.39
N GLU A 3 15.57 7.90 16.62
CA GLU A 3 14.28 7.29 17.00
C GLU A 3 13.09 8.24 16.80
N ASN A 4 13.28 9.54 17.08
CA ASN A 4 12.25 10.55 16.86
C ASN A 4 11.87 10.70 15.38
N ASP A 5 12.86 10.67 14.47
CA ASP A 5 12.60 10.76 13.03
C ASP A 5 11.74 9.57 12.57
N LEU A 6 12.01 8.36 13.09
CA LEU A 6 11.22 7.17 12.80
C LEU A 6 9.79 7.29 13.33
N ILE A 7 9.61 7.82 14.55
CA ILE A 7 8.29 8.06 15.13
C ILE A 7 7.48 9.03 14.26
N ASP A 8 8.09 10.13 13.81
CA ASP A 8 7.41 11.11 12.95
C ASP A 8 7.06 10.52 11.57
N MET A 9 7.90 9.63 11.04
CA MET A 9 7.63 8.94 9.78
C MET A 9 6.43 7.97 9.83
N LEU A 10 6.01 7.51 11.01
CA LEU A 10 4.87 6.60 11.12
C LEU A 10 3.55 7.22 10.62
N HIS A 11 3.38 8.54 10.74
CA HIS A 11 2.24 9.23 10.12
C HIS A 11 2.19 8.99 8.59
N HIS A 12 3.34 9.12 7.92
CA HIS A 12 3.43 8.93 6.47
C HIS A 12 3.26 7.46 6.09
N VAL A 13 3.83 6.53 6.86
CA VAL A 13 3.63 5.10 6.63
C VAL A 13 2.16 4.71 6.78
N ARG A 14 1.48 5.23 7.81
CA ARG A 14 0.03 5.03 8.01
C ARG A 14 -0.77 5.56 6.82
N TYR A 15 -0.41 6.74 6.31
CA TYR A 15 -1.05 7.35 5.15
C TYR A 15 -0.98 6.43 3.93
N GLU A 16 0.19 5.88 3.62
CA GLU A 16 0.39 4.97 2.48
C GLU A 16 -0.42 3.67 2.65
N ILE A 17 -0.39 3.06 3.84
CA ILE A 17 -1.18 1.86 4.14
C ILE A 17 -2.67 2.14 4.00
N ARG A 18 -3.15 3.24 4.57
CA ARG A 18 -4.57 3.62 4.50
C ARG A 18 -5.03 3.76 3.05
N HIS A 19 -4.34 4.55 2.23
CA HIS A 19 -4.76 4.82 0.86
C HIS A 19 -4.55 3.64 -0.09
N CYS A 20 -3.65 2.71 0.24
CA CYS A 20 -3.56 1.45 -0.50
C CYS A 20 -4.67 0.46 -0.10
N MET A 21 -5.04 0.41 1.18
CA MET A 21 -5.93 -0.63 1.71
C MET A 21 -7.42 -0.27 1.69
N LEU A 22 -7.75 1.03 1.71
CA LEU A 22 -9.12 1.51 1.67
C LEU A 22 -9.39 2.06 0.26
N ILE A 23 -10.13 1.29 -0.55
CA ILE A 23 -10.42 1.65 -1.94
C ILE A 23 -11.80 2.29 -2.00
N PRO A 24 -11.94 3.53 -2.52
CA PRO A 24 -13.24 4.13 -2.73
C PRO A 24 -14.15 3.27 -3.61
N GLU A 25 -15.40 3.11 -3.21
CA GLU A 25 -16.42 2.46 -4.01
C GLU A 25 -16.74 3.36 -5.22
N CYS A 26 -16.59 2.81 -6.42
CA CYS A 26 -16.85 3.54 -7.66
C CYS A 26 -17.97 2.86 -8.42
N ARG A 27 -18.89 3.68 -8.96
CA ARG A 27 -19.91 3.18 -9.88
C ARG A 27 -19.27 2.76 -11.21
N ASP A 28 -19.81 1.72 -11.83
CA ASP A 28 -19.18 1.13 -13.02
C ASP A 28 -19.20 2.05 -14.24
N GLU A 29 -20.19 2.95 -14.32
CA GLU A 29 -20.33 3.95 -15.39
C GLU A 29 -19.36 5.14 -15.27
N ALA A 30 -18.73 5.33 -14.10
CA ALA A 30 -17.84 6.46 -13.85
C ALA A 30 -16.39 6.14 -14.28
N HIS A 31 -16.18 5.90 -15.57
CA HIS A 31 -14.90 5.41 -16.10
C HIS A 31 -13.67 6.27 -15.74
N ILE A 32 -13.80 7.60 -15.76
CA ILE A 32 -12.70 8.52 -15.42
C ILE A 32 -12.34 8.41 -13.93
N LEU A 33 -13.36 8.34 -13.07
CA LEU A 33 -13.18 8.21 -11.62
C LEU A 33 -12.54 6.86 -11.26
N LYS A 34 -12.98 5.80 -11.94
CA LYS A 34 -12.40 4.46 -11.80
C LYS A 34 -10.92 4.44 -12.13
N GLU A 35 -10.51 5.08 -13.23
CA GLU A 35 -9.08 5.24 -13.58
C GLU A 35 -8.31 6.03 -12.52
N ALA A 36 -8.89 7.10 -11.97
CA ALA A 36 -8.25 7.90 -10.93
C ALA A 36 -8.04 7.12 -9.62
N ILE A 37 -9.05 6.36 -9.19
CA ILE A 37 -8.98 5.49 -8.00
C ILE A 37 -7.91 4.42 -8.20
N PHE A 38 -7.89 3.80 -9.39
CA PHE A 38 -6.92 2.76 -9.69
C PHE A 38 -5.50 3.31 -9.74
N LEU A 39 -5.32 4.50 -10.35
CA LEU A 39 -4.04 5.19 -10.35
C LEU A 39 -3.56 5.47 -8.92
N SER A 40 -4.43 6.01 -8.05
CA SER A 40 -4.12 6.25 -6.65
C SER A 40 -3.69 4.96 -5.94
N PHE A 41 -4.49 3.89 -6.04
CA PHE A 41 -4.18 2.59 -5.45
C PHE A 41 -2.77 2.11 -5.84
N PHE A 42 -2.43 2.14 -7.14
CA PHE A 42 -1.15 1.63 -7.60
C PHE A 42 0.05 2.49 -7.23
N VAL A 43 -0.13 3.81 -7.06
CA VAL A 43 0.93 4.67 -6.52
C VAL A 43 1.29 4.23 -5.10
N HIS A 44 0.29 4.08 -4.23
CA HIS A 44 0.50 3.65 -2.83
C HIS A 44 1.00 2.20 -2.76
N ALA A 45 0.45 1.30 -3.57
CA ALA A 45 0.91 -0.08 -3.65
C ALA A 45 2.39 -0.17 -4.02
N ARG A 46 2.86 0.65 -4.97
CA ARG A 46 4.28 0.68 -5.36
C ARG A 46 5.18 1.11 -4.20
N VAL A 47 4.77 2.13 -3.44
CA VAL A 47 5.49 2.58 -2.25
C VAL A 47 5.58 1.45 -1.23
N LEU A 48 4.46 0.79 -0.92
CA LEU A 48 4.43 -0.31 0.05
C LEU A 48 5.22 -1.54 -0.40
N ILE A 49 5.20 -1.89 -1.69
CA ILE A 49 6.03 -2.96 -2.24
C ILE A 49 7.51 -2.65 -2.01
N HIS A 50 7.93 -1.41 -2.31
CA HIS A 50 9.33 -1.02 -2.09
C HIS A 50 9.69 -1.06 -0.59
N PHE A 51 8.84 -0.49 0.26
CA PHE A 51 8.98 -0.42 1.72
C PHE A 51 9.08 -1.80 2.41
N PHE A 52 8.29 -2.78 1.96
CA PHE A 52 8.27 -4.12 2.54
C PHE A 52 9.33 -5.06 1.99
N GLU A 53 9.67 -4.98 0.69
CA GLU A 53 10.55 -5.97 0.07
C GLU A 53 12.05 -5.63 0.19
N ASN A 54 12.39 -4.37 0.44
CA ASN A 54 13.77 -3.89 0.43
C ASN A 54 14.26 -3.55 1.83
N SER A 55 15.58 -3.51 1.98
CA SER A 55 16.29 -3.07 3.18
C SER A 55 17.46 -2.14 2.87
N LYS A 56 17.61 -1.77 1.59
CA LYS A 56 18.67 -0.94 1.07
C LYS A 56 18.12 -0.13 -0.10
N GLY A 57 18.46 1.15 -0.11
CA GLY A 57 18.10 2.10 -1.15
C GLY A 57 18.99 3.34 -1.03
N TRP A 58 18.40 4.51 -1.24
CA TRP A 58 19.03 5.80 -1.02
C TRP A 58 19.18 6.07 0.48
N GLN A 59 20.02 7.05 0.83
CA GLN A 59 20.40 7.31 2.23
C GLN A 59 19.21 7.78 3.09
N ASP A 60 18.19 8.36 2.47
CA ASP A 60 16.98 8.90 3.05
C ASP A 60 15.76 7.99 2.89
N ASP A 61 15.92 6.81 2.27
CA ASP A 61 14.84 5.83 2.17
C ASP A 61 14.54 5.21 3.54
N ILE A 62 13.24 4.94 3.76
CA ILE A 62 12.72 4.26 4.94
C ILE A 62 12.19 2.89 4.52
N PHE A 63 12.50 1.85 5.30
CA PHE A 63 12.02 0.49 5.09
C PHE A 63 11.32 -0.05 6.33
N SER A 64 10.53 -1.10 6.14
CA SER A 64 9.88 -1.80 7.25
C SER A 64 10.89 -2.30 8.31
N SER A 65 12.11 -2.63 7.90
CA SER A 65 13.21 -3.05 8.78
C SER A 65 13.67 -1.99 9.76
N ASP A 66 13.52 -0.70 9.42
CA ASP A 66 13.88 0.40 10.32
C ASP A 66 12.96 0.46 11.54
N PHE A 67 11.77 -0.14 11.44
CA PHE A 67 10.82 -0.31 12.53
C PHE A 67 10.93 -1.67 13.23
N GLY A 68 11.97 -2.47 12.93
CA GLY A 68 12.11 -3.82 13.47
C GLY A 68 11.17 -4.86 12.85
N PHE A 69 10.60 -4.56 11.68
CA PHE A 69 9.80 -5.52 10.90
C PHE A 69 10.62 -6.02 9.71
N PRO A 70 11.01 -7.31 9.65
CA PRO A 70 11.93 -7.79 8.62
C PRO A 70 11.32 -7.66 7.21
N PRO A 71 12.14 -7.46 6.17
CA PRO A 71 11.65 -7.39 4.81
C PRO A 71 10.94 -8.68 4.40
N VAL A 72 9.82 -8.55 3.68
CA VAL A 72 8.99 -9.66 3.23
C VAL A 72 8.86 -9.61 1.72
N LYS A 73 9.26 -10.70 1.05
CA LYS A 73 9.01 -10.87 -0.38
C LYS A 73 7.51 -11.11 -0.61
N LEU A 74 6.84 -10.15 -1.24
CA LEU A 74 5.41 -10.24 -1.49
C LEU A 74 5.13 -11.27 -2.59
N SER A 75 3.99 -11.95 -2.50
CA SER A 75 3.50 -12.93 -3.48
C SER A 75 2.98 -12.28 -4.76
N LEU A 76 3.74 -11.34 -5.32
CA LEU A 76 3.44 -10.63 -6.56
C LEU A 76 4.24 -11.21 -7.73
N PRO A 77 3.57 -11.68 -8.81
CA PRO A 77 4.24 -12.03 -10.05
C PRO A 77 5.12 -10.88 -10.56
N VAL A 78 6.30 -11.21 -11.09
CA VAL A 78 7.29 -10.23 -11.60
C VAL A 78 6.71 -9.41 -12.76
N GLU A 79 5.81 -10.02 -13.51
CA GLU A 79 5.08 -9.41 -14.62
C GLU A 79 4.21 -8.25 -14.15
N LEU A 80 3.54 -8.39 -12.99
CA LEU A 80 2.72 -7.33 -12.41
C LEU A 80 3.59 -6.17 -11.89
N LYS A 81 4.76 -6.47 -11.30
CA LYS A 81 5.74 -5.44 -10.91
C LYS A 81 6.19 -4.61 -12.12
N THR A 82 6.32 -5.24 -13.28
CA THR A 82 6.68 -4.57 -14.55
C THR A 82 5.52 -3.72 -15.10
N GLN A 83 4.27 -4.12 -14.91
CA GLN A 83 3.08 -3.37 -15.32
C GLN A 83 2.96 -2.02 -14.57
N PHE A 84 3.25 -1.98 -13.26
CA PHE A 84 3.23 -0.72 -12.48
C PHE A 84 4.16 0.36 -13.04
N GLY A 85 5.33 -0.04 -13.53
CA GLY A 85 6.31 0.89 -14.09
C GLY A 85 5.97 1.26 -15.53
N LYS A 86 5.96 0.27 -16.43
CA LYS A 86 5.97 0.54 -17.88
C LYS A 86 4.59 0.76 -18.50
N ASP A 87 3.54 0.16 -17.94
CA ASP A 87 2.21 0.19 -18.56
C ASP A 87 1.33 1.30 -17.97
N MET A 88 1.57 1.70 -16.71
CA MET A 88 0.92 2.82 -16.06
C MET A 88 1.64 4.16 -16.23
N MET A 89 2.93 4.20 -15.85
CA MET A 89 3.63 5.47 -15.62
C MET A 89 4.42 5.96 -16.83
N HIS A 90 4.69 5.11 -17.82
CA HIS A 90 5.51 5.45 -19.00
C HIS A 90 4.77 5.20 -20.32
N LEU A 91 4.94 6.09 -21.30
CA LEU A 91 4.53 5.83 -22.68
C LEU A 91 5.53 4.88 -23.33
N THR A 92 5.19 3.59 -23.45
CA THR A 92 6.08 2.57 -24.02
C THR A 92 5.34 1.66 -24.99
N LEU A 93 6.07 1.07 -25.95
CA LEU A 93 5.52 0.07 -26.88
C LEU A 93 4.92 -1.15 -26.14
N LYS A 94 5.33 -1.41 -24.90
CA LYS A 94 4.78 -2.50 -24.07
C LYS A 94 3.30 -2.31 -23.73
N ARG A 95 2.76 -1.09 -23.83
CA ARG A 95 1.33 -0.79 -23.67
C ARG A 95 0.45 -1.48 -24.73
N LEU A 96 1.01 -1.80 -25.90
CA LEU A 96 0.26 -2.47 -26.98
C LEU A 96 -0.17 -3.90 -26.62
N ARG A 97 0.30 -4.45 -25.49
CA ARG A 97 -0.14 -5.77 -24.98
C ARG A 97 -1.56 -5.74 -24.39
N HIS A 98 -2.13 -4.56 -24.15
CA HIS A 98 -3.48 -4.39 -23.60
C HIS A 98 -4.34 -3.54 -24.56
N THR A 99 -5.56 -3.96 -24.81
CA THR A 99 -6.60 -3.16 -25.48
C THR A 99 -7.38 -2.33 -24.46
N ALA A 100 -8.17 -1.36 -24.93
CA ALA A 100 -9.09 -0.60 -24.07
C ALA A 100 -10.10 -1.50 -23.32
N GLN A 101 -10.42 -2.68 -23.88
CA GLN A 101 -11.29 -3.67 -23.22
C GLN A 101 -10.49 -4.67 -22.35
N SER A 102 -9.21 -4.88 -22.63
CA SER A 102 -8.36 -5.90 -21.99
C SER A 102 -7.30 -5.30 -21.06
N LYS A 103 -7.58 -4.15 -20.44
CA LYS A 103 -6.74 -3.58 -19.40
C LYS A 103 -7.33 -3.89 -18.02
N PRO A 104 -7.39 -5.17 -17.57
CA PRO A 104 -7.74 -5.43 -16.19
C PRO A 104 -6.55 -4.98 -15.35
N TRP A 105 -6.70 -3.82 -14.74
CA TRP A 105 -5.83 -3.40 -13.67
C TRP A 105 -5.82 -4.50 -12.59
N PRO A 106 -4.67 -5.09 -12.24
CA PRO A 106 -4.58 -6.27 -11.38
C PRO A 106 -4.76 -5.92 -9.91
N ILE A 107 -5.83 -5.20 -9.57
CA ILE A 107 -6.06 -4.62 -8.25
C ILE A 107 -6.30 -5.72 -7.24
N ARG A 108 -7.11 -6.73 -7.58
CA ARG A 108 -7.41 -7.83 -6.67
C ARG A 108 -6.16 -8.62 -6.32
N GLU A 109 -5.34 -8.93 -7.31
CA GLU A 109 -4.08 -9.66 -7.17
C GLU A 109 -3.08 -8.84 -6.34
N THR A 110 -2.94 -7.55 -6.67
CA THR A 110 -2.02 -6.64 -5.98
C THR A 110 -2.43 -6.43 -4.52
N TYR A 111 -3.71 -6.17 -4.29
CA TYR A 111 -4.28 -5.98 -2.97
C TYR A 111 -4.08 -7.24 -2.12
N SER A 112 -4.41 -8.42 -2.66
CA SER A 112 -4.30 -9.70 -1.95
C SER A 112 -2.85 -10.02 -1.57
N ALA A 113 -1.87 -9.60 -2.38
CA ALA A 113 -0.46 -9.80 -2.07
C ALA A 113 0.08 -8.83 -1.00
N ILE A 114 -0.43 -7.60 -0.94
CA ILE A 114 0.03 -6.57 0.01
C ILE A 114 -0.69 -6.69 1.37
N LYS A 115 -2.00 -6.94 1.37
CA LYS A 115 -2.86 -6.85 2.57
C LYS A 115 -2.33 -7.67 3.76
N PRO A 116 -1.91 -8.95 3.61
CA PRO A 116 -1.44 -9.73 4.75
C PRO A 116 -0.22 -9.10 5.44
N THR A 117 0.75 -8.65 4.64
CA THR A 117 1.98 -8.00 5.14
C THR A 117 1.66 -6.65 5.76
N ALA A 118 0.81 -5.83 5.13
CA ALA A 118 0.39 -4.55 5.68
C ALA A 118 -0.36 -4.72 7.02
N THR A 119 -1.22 -5.73 7.13
CA THR A 119 -1.95 -6.05 8.37
C THR A 119 -0.98 -6.48 9.47
N ALA A 120 -0.03 -7.37 9.16
CA ALA A 120 1.00 -7.81 10.10
C ALA A 120 1.88 -6.65 10.57
N PHE A 121 2.27 -5.75 9.66
CA PHE A 121 3.04 -4.56 9.98
C PHE A 121 2.26 -3.59 10.88
N VAL A 122 0.98 -3.34 10.58
CA VAL A 122 0.12 -2.50 11.42
C VAL A 122 0.00 -3.08 12.83
N ASN A 123 -0.20 -4.40 12.96
CA ASN A 123 -0.20 -5.08 14.26
C ASN A 123 1.13 -4.89 15.01
N HIS A 124 2.25 -4.98 14.30
CA HIS A 124 3.59 -4.73 14.87
C HIS A 124 3.76 -3.29 15.36
N ILE A 125 3.32 -2.29 14.60
CA ILE A 125 3.38 -0.88 15.01
C ILE A 125 2.49 -0.62 16.22
N VAL A 126 1.28 -1.17 16.25
CA VAL A 126 0.40 -1.02 17.41
C VAL A 126 0.99 -1.64 18.67
N GLY A 127 1.63 -2.81 18.56
CA GLY A 127 2.25 -3.48 19.71
C GLY A 127 3.47 -2.75 20.27
N ASN A 128 4.26 -2.07 19.42
CA ASN A 128 5.60 -1.62 19.81
C ASN A 128 5.81 -0.10 19.79
N PHE A 129 5.02 0.64 19.00
CA PHE A 129 5.25 2.07 18.74
C PHE A 129 4.09 2.96 19.16
N VAL A 130 2.85 2.48 19.11
CA VAL A 130 1.66 3.29 19.47
C VAL A 130 1.77 3.97 20.84
N PRO A 131 2.24 3.33 21.92
CA PRO A 131 2.40 4.02 23.22
C PRO A 131 3.34 5.24 23.19
N LYS A 132 4.20 5.35 22.17
CA LYS A 132 5.15 6.45 21.98
C LYS A 132 4.60 7.58 21.10
N LEU A 133 3.46 7.37 20.45
CA LEU A 133 2.84 8.34 19.54
C LEU A 133 1.97 9.35 20.30
N GLN A 134 1.71 10.50 19.67
CA GLN A 134 0.68 11.44 20.12
C GLN A 134 -0.70 10.75 20.13
N GLU A 135 -1.56 11.09 21.09
CA GLU A 135 -2.87 10.43 21.31
C GLU A 135 -3.73 10.33 20.04
N VAL A 136 -3.70 11.37 19.21
CA VAL A 136 -4.44 11.40 17.94
C VAL A 136 -3.94 10.32 16.96
N GLU A 137 -2.62 10.15 16.82
CA GLU A 137 -2.02 9.12 15.98
C GLU A 137 -2.26 7.72 16.57
N GLN A 138 -2.26 7.58 17.90
CA GLN A 138 -2.60 6.30 18.54
C GLN A 138 -3.98 5.81 18.13
N THR A 139 -4.96 6.72 18.11
CA THR A 139 -6.34 6.43 17.73
C THR A 139 -6.39 5.98 16.27
N PHE A 140 -5.75 6.73 15.37
CA PHE A 140 -5.74 6.38 13.96
C PHE A 140 -5.09 5.02 13.64
N TRP A 141 -4.00 4.67 14.33
CA TRP A 141 -3.36 3.37 14.15
C TRP A 141 -4.23 2.22 14.67
N LYS A 142 -4.89 2.39 15.82
CA LYS A 142 -5.83 1.39 16.38
C LYS A 142 -7.05 1.20 15.49
N ASP A 143 -7.61 2.27 14.93
CA ASP A 143 -8.74 2.20 14.00
C ASP A 143 -8.35 1.46 12.71
N LEU A 144 -7.19 1.79 12.14
CA LEU A 144 -6.67 1.09 10.97
C LEU A 144 -6.43 -0.39 11.24
N GLN A 145 -5.84 -0.72 12.40
CA GLN A 145 -5.61 -2.10 12.83
C GLN A 145 -6.93 -2.87 12.91
N ARG A 146 -7.93 -2.31 13.59
CA ARG A 146 -9.25 -2.93 13.72
C ARG A 146 -9.86 -3.20 12.35
N LEU A 147 -9.87 -2.20 11.47
CA LEU A 147 -10.45 -2.31 10.14
C LEU A 147 -9.78 -3.40 9.28
N LEU A 148 -8.45 -3.47 9.30
CA LEU A 148 -7.70 -4.48 8.55
C LEU A 148 -7.96 -5.90 9.07
N ASN A 149 -7.99 -6.07 10.39
CA ASN A 149 -8.23 -7.37 11.01
C ASN A 149 -9.69 -7.83 10.82
N ASP A 150 -10.67 -6.96 11.04
CA ASP A 150 -12.11 -7.28 10.94
C ASP A 150 -12.51 -7.72 9.52
N THR A 151 -11.77 -7.28 8.51
CA THR A 151 -12.05 -7.59 7.09
C THR A 151 -11.23 -8.75 6.53
N GLY A 152 -10.38 -9.39 7.34
CA GLY A 152 -9.62 -10.59 6.95
C GLY A 152 -8.87 -10.42 5.63
N SER A 153 -9.11 -11.30 4.65
CA SER A 153 -8.50 -11.22 3.31
C SER A 153 -9.29 -10.36 2.31
N GLN A 154 -10.46 -9.85 2.68
CA GLN A 154 -11.35 -9.15 1.75
C GLN A 154 -10.83 -7.76 1.38
N MET A 155 -11.12 -7.29 0.18
CA MET A 155 -10.84 -5.92 -0.21
C MET A 155 -11.79 -4.96 0.52
N ILE A 156 -11.23 -3.91 1.13
CA ILE A 156 -12.01 -2.91 1.87
C ILE A 156 -12.47 -1.84 0.89
N LEU A 157 -13.77 -1.80 0.63
CA LEU A 157 -14.41 -0.74 -0.13
C LEU A 157 -15.00 0.29 0.83
N VAL A 158 -14.68 1.57 0.61
CA VAL A 158 -15.20 2.68 1.43
C VAL A 158 -16.14 3.54 0.58
N LYS A 159 -17.30 3.90 1.13
CA LYS A 159 -18.20 4.83 0.46
C LYS A 159 -17.55 6.21 0.39
N GLU A 160 -17.70 6.86 -0.76
CA GLU A 160 -17.37 8.28 -0.95
C GLU A 160 -18.19 9.18 0.00
#